data_AF-W5Z3K5-F1
#
_entry.id   AF-W5Z3K5-F1
#
_cell.length_a   1.000
_cell.length_b   1.000
_cell.length_c   1.000
_cell.angle_alpha   90.00
_cell.angle_beta   90.00
_cell.angle_gamma   90.00
#
_symmetry.space_group_name_H-M   'P 1'
#
loop_
_entity.id
_entity.type
_entity.pdbx_description
1 polymer ?
#
loop_
_entity_poly.entity_id
_entity_poly.type
_entity_poly.pdbx_seq_one_letter_code
_entity_poly.pdbx_strand_id
1 'polypeptide(L)'
;MGVTGSGKTFTIANVIQQVQRPTIIMAHNKTLAAQLYGEFREFFPDNAVEYFVSYYDYYQPEAMCHLPILLSRKTPPSTNI
;
A
#
# COMPACT_ATOMS: atom_id res chain seq x y z
N MET A 1 17.16 12.90 -8.99
CA MET A 1 16.35 11.91 -9.73
C MET A 1 17.04 10.55 -9.59
N GLY A 2 16.59 9.68 -8.69
CA GLY A 2 17.23 8.39 -8.44
C GLY A 2 16.60 7.26 -9.24
N VAL A 3 17.21 6.85 -10.36
CA VAL A 3 16.71 5.81 -11.28
C VAL A 3 16.74 4.39 -10.68
N THR A 4 15.77 3.55 -11.01
CA THR A 4 15.72 2.12 -10.67
C THR A 4 16.99 1.40 -11.17
N GLY A 5 17.54 0.47 -10.38
CA GLY A 5 18.80 -0.23 -10.68
C GLY A 5 20.10 0.49 -10.24
N SER A 6 20.02 1.69 -9.65
CA SER A 6 21.21 2.46 -9.22
C SER A 6 21.85 2.03 -7.89
N GLY A 7 21.58 0.82 -7.39
CA GLY A 7 22.16 0.33 -6.13
C GLY A 7 21.68 1.04 -4.85
N LYS A 8 20.53 1.73 -4.89
CA LYS A 8 19.98 2.40 -3.69
C LYS A 8 19.69 1.41 -2.56
N THR A 9 19.09 0.26 -2.87
CA THR A 9 18.79 -0.77 -1.85
C THR A 9 20.07 -1.27 -1.19
N PHE A 10 21.11 -1.55 -1.99
CA PHE A 10 22.42 -1.95 -1.48
C PHE A 10 23.08 -0.87 -0.59
N THR A 11 22.95 0.39 -1.00
CA THR A 11 23.45 1.52 -0.19
C THR A 11 22.74 1.59 1.16
N ILE A 12 21.41 1.46 1.18
CA ILE A 12 20.63 1.45 2.42
C ILE A 12 20.95 0.20 3.26
N ALA A 13 21.13 -0.97 2.65
CA ALA A 13 21.56 -2.19 3.34
C ALA A 13 22.89 -1.97 4.09
N ASN A 14 23.89 -1.37 3.44
CA ASN A 14 25.16 -1.03 4.11
C ASN A 14 24.97 -0.08 5.30
N VAL A 15 24.10 0.92 5.18
CA VAL A 15 23.81 1.84 6.31
C VAL A 15 23.15 1.08 7.46
N ILE A 16 22.17 0.22 7.19
CA ILE A 16 21.52 -0.61 8.21
C ILE A 16 22.53 -1.53 8.90
N GLN A 17 23.42 -2.16 8.11
CA GLN A 17 24.48 -3.02 8.62
C GLN A 17 25.49 -2.24 9.48
N GLN A 18 25.80 -0.99 9.17
CA GLN A 18 26.72 -0.20 10.00
C GLN A 18 26.06 0.29 11.29
N VAL A 19 24.78 0.69 11.22
CA VAL A 19 24.06 1.28 12.35
C VAL A 19 23.57 0.22 13.34
N GLN A 20 23.33 -1.02 12.89
CA GLN A 20 22.89 -2.15 13.72
C GLN A 20 21.64 -1.82 14.55
N ARG A 21 20.65 -1.16 13.94
CA ARG A 21 19.36 -0.82 14.57
C ARG A 21 18.20 -1.44 13.79
N PRO A 22 17.13 -1.88 14.49
CA PRO A 22 15.87 -2.22 13.85
C PRO A 22 15.40 -1.09 12.95
N THR A 23 15.09 -1.40 11.70
CA THR A 23 14.80 -0.41 10.66
C THR A 23 13.47 -0.73 10.00
N ILE A 24 12.63 0.30 9.80
CA ILE A 24 11.38 0.19 9.07
C ILE A 24 11.58 0.85 7.70
N ILE A 25 11.26 0.13 6.64
CA ILE A 25 11.34 0.63 5.26
C ILE A 25 9.91 0.73 4.73
N MET A 26 9.48 1.96 4.44
CA MET A 26 8.15 2.24 3.90
C MET A 26 8.22 2.41 2.39
N ALA A 27 7.31 1.73 1.67
CA ALA A 27 7.14 1.84 0.24
C ALA A 27 5.71 2.28 -0.10
N HIS A 28 5.56 3.06 -1.16
CA HIS A 28 4.27 3.66 -1.54
C HIS A 28 3.33 2.69 -2.26
N ASN A 29 3.78 1.48 -2.60
CA ASN A 29 2.95 0.47 -3.24
C ASN A 29 3.43 -0.94 -2.88
N LYS A 30 2.51 -1.91 -2.98
CA LYS A 30 2.76 -3.31 -2.61
C LYS A 30 3.79 -4.02 -3.50
N THR A 31 3.87 -3.69 -4.78
CA THR A 31 4.81 -4.34 -5.72
C THR A 31 6.25 -3.98 -5.35
N LEU A 32 6.52 -2.70 -5.11
CA LEU A 32 7.83 -2.20 -4.67
C LEU A 32 8.17 -2.73 -3.28
N ALA A 33 7.20 -2.77 -2.37
CA ALA A 33 7.40 -3.31 -1.04
C ALA A 33 7.83 -4.79 -1.09
N ALA A 34 7.17 -5.60 -1.93
CA ALA A 34 7.53 -7.00 -2.14
C ALA A 34 8.91 -7.17 -2.79
N GLN A 35 9.25 -6.33 -3.78
CA GLN A 35 10.57 -6.34 -4.40
C GLN A 35 11.68 -6.04 -3.38
N LEU A 36 11.52 -4.97 -2.60
CA LEU A 36 12.49 -4.60 -1.56
C LEU A 36 12.62 -5.69 -0.51
N TYR A 37 11.52 -6.31 -0.10
CA TYR A 37 11.56 -7.44 0.81
C TYR A 37 12.42 -8.59 0.28
N GLY A 38 12.28 -8.95 -1.00
CA GLY A 38 13.14 -9.95 -1.65
C GLY A 38 14.62 -9.56 -1.61
N GLU A 39 14.95 -8.34 -2.04
CA GLU A 39 16.32 -7.83 -2.02
C GLU A 39 16.92 -7.82 -0.60
N PHE A 40 16.16 -7.42 0.42
CA PHE A 40 16.64 -7.40 1.80
C PHE A 40 16.79 -8.80 2.42
N ARG A 41 15.96 -9.78 2.03
CA ARG A 41 16.14 -11.18 2.43
C ARG A 41 17.43 -11.77 1.84
N GLU A 42 17.81 -11.37 0.64
CA GLU A 42 19.09 -11.77 0.02
C GLU A 42 20.29 -11.10 0.69
N PHE A 43 20.20 -9.81 1.03
CA PHE A 43 21.27 -9.10 1.71
C PHE A 43 21.46 -9.53 3.18
N PHE A 44 20.38 -9.98 3.84
CA PHE A 44 20.38 -10.34 5.25
C PHE A 44 19.73 -11.71 5.51
N PRO A 45 20.34 -12.81 5.04
CA PRO A 45 19.75 -14.15 5.11
C PRO A 45 19.54 -14.65 6.55
N ASP A 46 20.41 -14.23 7.48
CA ASP A 46 20.40 -14.64 8.88
C ASP A 46 19.61 -13.68 9.80
N ASN A 47 19.10 -12.57 9.27
CA ASN A 47 18.34 -11.59 10.05
C ASN A 47 16.82 -11.75 9.85
N ALA A 48 16.07 -11.28 10.85
CA ALA A 48 14.62 -11.16 10.75
C ALA A 48 14.26 -9.98 9.82
N VAL A 49 13.90 -10.31 8.58
CA VAL A 49 13.34 -9.38 7.61
C VAL A 49 11.87 -9.75 7.46
N GLU A 50 10.97 -8.81 7.75
CA GLU A 50 9.52 -9.03 7.76
C GLU A 50 8.82 -8.14 6.72
N TYR A 51 7.68 -8.63 6.23
CA TYR A 51 6.85 -7.93 5.24
C TYR A 51 5.47 -7.66 5.83
N PHE A 52 5.13 -6.37 5.98
CA PHE A 52 3.84 -5.94 6.50
C PHE A 52 3.09 -5.12 5.44
N VAL A 53 1.88 -5.56 5.09
CA VAL A 53 0.96 -4.86 4.18
C VAL A 53 -0.35 -4.61 4.91
N SER A 54 -0.89 -3.41 4.76
CA SER A 54 -2.16 -3.05 5.37
C SER A 54 -3.30 -3.87 4.76
N TYR A 55 -4.11 -4.49 5.61
CA TYR A 55 -5.31 -5.25 5.22
C TYR A 55 -6.37 -4.42 4.46
N TYR A 56 -6.27 -3.08 4.49
CA TYR A 56 -7.20 -2.16 3.83
C TYR A 56 -7.12 -2.13 2.29
N ASP A 57 -6.10 -2.73 1.66
CA ASP A 57 -6.06 -2.83 0.19
C ASP A 57 -7.17 -3.76 -0.38
N TYR A 58 -7.75 -4.62 0.47
CA TYR A 58 -8.77 -5.60 0.08
C TYR A 58 -10.17 -5.30 0.65
N TYR A 59 -10.29 -4.26 1.48
CA TYR A 59 -11.56 -3.86 2.08
C TYR A 59 -11.97 -2.49 1.57
N GLN A 60 -13.09 -2.45 0.85
CA GLN A 60 -13.83 -1.21 0.70
C GLN A 60 -14.27 -0.80 2.12
N PRO A 61 -13.80 0.34 2.67
CA PRO A 61 -14.23 0.74 3.99
C PRO A 61 -15.76 0.87 3.96
N GLU A 62 -16.40 0.63 5.11
CA GLU A 62 -17.82 0.90 5.40
C GLU A 62 -18.12 2.41 5.35
N ALA A 63 -17.50 3.14 4.42
CA ALA A 63 -17.95 4.43 4.00
C ALA A 63 -19.32 4.20 3.38
N MET A 64 -20.36 4.44 4.18
CA MET A 64 -21.64 4.89 3.70
C MET A 64 -21.39 6.10 2.80
N CYS A 65 -21.09 5.84 1.53
CA CYS A 65 -21.43 6.76 0.47
C CYS A 65 -22.95 6.86 0.56
N HIS A 66 -23.42 7.93 1.19
CA HIS A 66 -24.84 8.22 1.32
C HIS A 66 -25.39 8.35 -0.10
N LEU A 67 -25.96 7.26 -0.58
CA LEU A 67 -26.45 7.11 -1.94
C LEU A 67 -27.54 8.18 -2.18
N PRO A 68 -27.49 8.97 -3.27
CA PRO A 68 -28.55 9.92 -3.59
C PRO A 68 -29.75 9.16 -4.16
N ILE A 69 -30.47 8.41 -3.32
CA ILE A 69 -31.71 7.71 -3.69
C ILE A 69 -32.97 8.35 -3.07
N LEU A 70 -32.86 9.48 -2.37
CA LEU A 70 -34.00 10.10 -1.69
C LEU A 70 -34.64 11.32 -2.34
N LEU A 71 -34.42 11.62 -3.64
CA LEU A 71 -35.18 12.69 -4.33
C LEU A 71 -35.53 12.40 -5.80
N SER A 72 -36.03 11.19 -6.12
CA SER A 72 -36.80 11.01 -7.36
C SER A 72 -38.06 10.16 -7.17
N ARG A 73 -38.82 10.45 -6.10
CA ARG A 73 -40.23 10.08 -5.97
C ARG A 73 -41.09 11.34 -5.85
N LYS A 74 -41.35 11.97 -7.00
CA LYS A 74 -42.48 12.87 -7.31
C LYS A 74 -42.41 13.03 -8.83
N THR A 75 -43.24 12.37 -9.63
CA THR A 75 -44.67 12.66 -9.83
C THR A 75 -45.45 11.44 -10.38
N PRO A 76 -46.71 11.19 -9.96
CA PRO A 76 -47.59 10.26 -10.67
C PRO A 76 -48.07 10.87 -12.01
N PRO A 77 -48.15 10.13 -13.12
CA PRO A 77 -48.80 10.61 -14.33
C PRO A 77 -50.31 10.71 -14.10
N SER A 78 -50.86 11.86 -14.48
CA SER A 78 -52.28 12.22 -14.45
C SER A 78 -53.18 11.20 -15.15
N THR A 79 -54.23 10.78 -14.45
CA THR A 79 -55.41 10.10 -15.02
C THR A 79 -56.01 10.97 -16.13
N ASN A 80 -56.05 10.46 -17.36
CA ASN A 80 -56.85 11.06 -18.43
C ASN A 80 -58.31 10.61 -18.27
N ILE A 81 -59.21 11.60 -18.33
CA ILE A 81 -60.66 11.47 -18.53
C ILE A 81 -60.91 11.32 -20.04
#